data_AF-A0A950RIF3-F1
#
_entry.id   AF-A0A950RIF3-F1
#
_cell.length_a   1.000
_cell.length_b   1.000
_cell.length_c   1.000
_cell.angle_alpha   90.00
_cell.angle_beta   90.00
_cell.angle_gamma   90.00
#
_symmetry.space_group_name_H-M   'P 1'
#
loop_
_entity.id
_entity.type
_entity.pdbx_description
1 polymer ?
#
loop_
_entity_poly.entity_id
_entity_poly.type
_entity_poly.pdbx_seq_one_letter_code
_entity_poly.pdbx_strand_id
1 'polypeptide(L)'
;MKIWHSRDGWRIWVCLVVLLSGLGAMFASLQAGRSEERSNPLLRRMLYGFNAVLGGILLLAILIFVNILAGLKLSAASDWTTQSLYSLSSTSEHILEGLSKPTKIYVIMAQGGQMGGETFPRVQALLENARSVNDRIEVEYLSPDLPADRDRVNQLRERYQFSDREGLLVLYGTEPRVDHQFISAAALYTSPGGGSFMRGQDRQIFQGESQLMTALKFLEEGKEKPVIYFTQGNGEMDINDANSGDAPDVGAGVLKQRLEGDNYVVKGLAFSPVEGAKPPHPGLISSTKVPDDATFVAVVRPQRMPKYALDALDKYMKGGKDASRRGRLVVLLNPPSASQPDETELAEFEKWLAGFNVQVGQDRVLCLRRMPFLVDPLKVIRVTTNPELTGRNPIAAAFANHPFLFDDVRTVDPVTTGISPDSRYQGQTLLQANPEDKIWAETNLRLSARQFLEDENLLTELPKKISATPLSLGVVVMESTSTDPHARMMGQAEDKPCLAVYGNANFVGNMFLTNEGPIGHPYDLFASTLGWLRERQPDIGIQPKKQDVYFLNTANRSHLRMALVPLFYMVVCILGLGTGIWVVRRR
;
A
#
# COMPACT_ATOMS: atom_id res chain seq x y z
N MET A 1 -31.19 0.81 -9.39
CA MET A 1 -32.15 0.92 -10.53
C MET A 1 -33.41 0.04 -10.41
N LYS A 2 -33.49 -0.94 -9.49
CA LYS A 2 -34.60 -1.93 -9.44
C LYS A 2 -35.97 -1.45 -8.90
N ILE A 3 -36.08 -0.29 -8.25
CA ILE A 3 -37.34 0.17 -7.63
C ILE A 3 -38.31 0.77 -8.66
N TRP A 4 -37.80 1.48 -9.68
CA TRP A 4 -38.60 2.13 -10.72
C TRP A 4 -39.26 1.16 -11.71
N HIS A 5 -38.71 -0.04 -11.85
CA HIS A 5 -39.27 -1.14 -12.65
C HIS A 5 -39.97 -2.22 -11.79
N SER A 6 -40.10 -1.99 -10.48
CA SER A 6 -40.89 -2.89 -9.63
C SER A 6 -42.37 -2.80 -10.01
N ARG A 7 -43.13 -3.87 -9.72
CA ARG A 7 -44.56 -3.99 -10.03
C ARG A 7 -45.43 -2.84 -9.43
N ASP A 8 -44.88 -2.07 -8.49
CA ASP A 8 -45.51 -0.91 -7.85
C ASP A 8 -44.95 0.46 -8.27
N GLY A 9 -43.96 0.54 -9.18
CA GLY A 9 -43.35 1.80 -9.63
C GLY A 9 -44.33 2.77 -10.31
N TRP A 10 -45.42 2.26 -10.87
CA TRP A 10 -46.49 3.08 -11.45
C TRP A 10 -47.19 4.00 -10.42
N ARG A 11 -47.20 3.61 -9.14
CA ARG A 11 -47.81 4.42 -8.06
C ARG A 11 -47.07 5.74 -7.86
N ILE A 12 -45.75 5.74 -8.03
CA ILE A 12 -44.89 6.94 -7.91
C ILE A 12 -45.23 7.93 -9.04
N TRP A 13 -45.41 7.44 -10.27
CA TRP A 13 -45.81 8.26 -11.41
C TRP A 13 -47.21 8.84 -11.24
N VAL A 14 -48.17 8.07 -10.70
CA VAL A 14 -49.51 8.57 -10.37
C VAL A 14 -49.44 9.69 -9.34
N CYS A 15 -48.67 9.52 -8.25
CA CYS A 15 -48.50 10.58 -7.24
C CYS A 15 -47.88 11.85 -7.84
N LEU A 16 -46.90 11.72 -8.75
CA LEU A 16 -46.24 12.84 -9.39
C LEU A 16 -47.18 13.59 -10.35
N VAL A 17 -47.98 12.86 -11.14
CA VAL A 17 -48.99 13.45 -12.03
C VAL A 17 -50.08 14.15 -11.23
N VAL A 18 -50.56 13.55 -10.13
CA VAL A 18 -51.56 14.18 -9.24
C VAL A 18 -50.98 15.46 -8.62
N LEU A 19 -49.74 15.44 -8.15
CA LEU A 19 -49.09 16.62 -7.58
C LEU A 19 -48.90 17.75 -8.60
N LEU A 20 -48.40 17.44 -9.81
CA LEU A 20 -48.22 18.44 -10.87
C LEU A 20 -49.54 18.99 -11.40
N SER A 21 -50.56 18.14 -11.56
CA SER A 21 -51.90 18.57 -11.97
C SER A 21 -52.57 19.46 -10.92
N GLY A 22 -52.41 19.14 -9.63
CA GLY A 22 -52.86 19.98 -8.52
C GLY A 22 -52.16 21.34 -8.49
N LEU A 23 -50.82 21.36 -8.64
CA LEU A 23 -50.05 22.60 -8.75
C LEU A 23 -50.46 23.44 -9.97
N GLY A 24 -50.70 22.79 -11.12
CA GLY A 24 -51.17 23.44 -12.34
C GLY A 24 -52.57 24.03 -12.19
N ALA A 25 -53.49 23.30 -11.56
CA ALA A 25 -54.84 23.77 -11.27
C ALA A 25 -54.83 24.96 -10.30
N MET A 26 -53.99 24.88 -9.25
CA MET A 26 -53.79 26.01 -8.34
C MET A 26 -53.22 27.23 -9.06
N PHE A 27 -52.20 27.05 -9.90
CA PHE A 27 -51.63 28.15 -10.67
C PHE A 27 -52.64 28.77 -11.63
N ALA A 28 -53.42 27.97 -12.35
CA ALA A 28 -54.48 28.45 -13.24
C ALA A 28 -55.57 29.22 -12.48
N SER A 29 -55.98 28.71 -11.31
CA SER A 29 -56.92 29.39 -10.41
C SER A 29 -56.38 30.73 -9.91
N LEU A 30 -55.09 30.80 -9.59
CA LEU A 30 -54.42 32.05 -9.21
C LEU A 30 -54.40 33.06 -10.37
N GLN A 31 -54.13 32.62 -11.60
CA GLN A 31 -54.13 33.51 -12.78
C GLN A 31 -55.53 34.04 -13.11
N ALA A 32 -56.55 33.21 -13.00
CA ALA A 32 -57.94 33.63 -13.19
C ALA A 32 -58.38 34.64 -12.12
N GLY A 33 -57.94 34.47 -10.87
CA GLY A 33 -58.28 35.39 -9.77
C GLY A 33 -57.54 36.74 -9.81
N ARG A 34 -56.45 36.88 -10.57
CA ARG A 34 -55.66 38.12 -10.65
C ARG A 34 -56.43 39.30 -11.27
N SER A 35 -57.40 39.05 -12.15
CA SER A 35 -58.20 40.13 -12.74
C SER A 35 -59.11 40.82 -11.71
N GLU A 36 -59.50 40.12 -10.65
CA GLU A 36 -60.35 40.64 -9.56
C GLU A 36 -59.56 41.17 -8.36
N GLU A 37 -58.23 41.16 -8.42
CA GLU A 37 -57.36 41.60 -7.32
C GLU A 37 -57.59 43.07 -6.89
N ARG A 38 -58.16 43.88 -7.80
CA ARG A 38 -58.42 45.32 -7.59
C ARG A 38 -59.82 45.64 -7.06
N SER A 39 -60.76 44.69 -7.03
CA SER A 39 -62.17 44.96 -6.69
C SER A 39 -62.52 44.70 -5.23
N ASN A 40 -61.84 43.76 -4.55
CA ASN A 40 -62.21 43.37 -3.18
C ASN A 40 -60.96 43.15 -2.27
N PRO A 41 -60.83 43.88 -1.15
CA PRO A 41 -59.71 43.74 -0.21
C PRO A 41 -59.55 42.32 0.39
N LEU A 42 -60.66 41.60 0.55
CA LEU A 42 -60.70 40.27 1.15
C LEU A 42 -60.20 39.21 0.16
N LEU A 43 -60.57 39.35 -1.11
CA LEU A 43 -60.11 38.50 -2.22
C LEU A 43 -58.59 38.66 -2.44
N ARG A 44 -58.09 39.90 -2.37
CA ARG A 44 -56.65 40.19 -2.43
C ARG A 44 -55.87 39.48 -1.33
N ARG A 45 -56.38 39.46 -0.09
CA ARG A 45 -55.74 38.74 1.04
C ARG A 45 -55.76 37.22 0.83
N MET A 46 -56.84 36.68 0.27
CA MET A 46 -56.93 35.26 -0.06
C MET A 46 -55.98 34.86 -1.20
N LEU A 47 -55.90 35.63 -2.29
CA LEU A 47 -54.97 35.38 -3.41
C LEU A 47 -53.51 35.41 -2.94
N TYR A 48 -53.17 36.31 -2.02
CA TYR A 48 -51.85 36.38 -1.40
C TYR A 48 -51.53 35.22 -0.46
N GLY A 49 -52.52 34.70 0.28
CA GLY A 49 -52.37 33.48 1.06
C GLY A 49 -52.21 32.26 0.15
N PHE A 50 -52.99 32.20 -0.91
CA PHE A 50 -52.98 31.12 -1.90
C PHE A 50 -51.64 31.05 -2.65
N ASN A 51 -51.09 32.17 -3.09
CA ASN A 51 -49.77 32.23 -3.74
C ASN A 51 -48.64 31.77 -2.78
N ALA A 52 -48.75 32.09 -1.49
CA ALA A 52 -47.77 31.63 -0.49
C ALA A 52 -47.84 30.11 -0.28
N VAL A 53 -49.05 29.53 -0.22
CA VAL A 53 -49.26 28.08 -0.12
C VAL A 53 -48.74 27.38 -1.39
N LEU A 54 -49.07 27.90 -2.57
CA LEU A 54 -48.57 27.37 -3.84
C LEU A 54 -47.04 27.37 -3.90
N GLY A 55 -46.41 28.49 -3.55
CA GLY A 55 -44.95 28.60 -3.48
C GLY A 55 -44.33 27.66 -2.46
N GLY A 56 -44.96 27.47 -1.29
CA GLY A 56 -44.53 26.52 -0.27
C GLY A 56 -44.56 25.07 -0.72
N ILE A 57 -45.67 24.64 -1.37
CA ILE A 57 -45.80 23.28 -1.92
C ILE A 57 -44.80 23.06 -3.05
N LEU A 58 -44.60 24.05 -3.93
CA LEU A 58 -43.63 23.96 -5.02
C LEU A 58 -42.19 23.83 -4.48
N LEU A 59 -41.82 24.61 -3.47
CA LEU A 59 -40.51 24.51 -2.82
C LEU A 59 -40.31 23.12 -2.21
N LEU A 60 -41.31 22.60 -1.50
CA LEU A 60 -41.25 21.28 -0.88
C LEU A 60 -41.12 20.17 -1.94
N ALA A 61 -41.84 20.28 -3.05
CA ALA A 61 -41.71 19.36 -4.18
C ALA A 61 -40.30 19.42 -4.81
N ILE A 62 -39.73 20.61 -4.98
CA ILE A 62 -38.34 20.79 -5.46
C ILE A 62 -37.35 20.14 -4.49
N LEU A 63 -37.50 20.35 -3.18
CA LEU A 63 -36.60 19.75 -2.18
C LEU A 63 -36.69 18.22 -2.17
N ILE A 64 -37.89 17.65 -2.27
CA ILE A 64 -38.06 16.19 -2.40
C ILE A 64 -37.40 15.69 -3.68
N PHE A 65 -37.60 16.37 -4.81
CA PHE A 65 -37.00 16.00 -6.08
C PHE A 65 -35.47 16.06 -6.03
N VAL A 66 -34.89 17.15 -5.50
CA VAL A 66 -33.44 17.27 -5.29
C VAL A 66 -32.92 16.19 -4.36
N ASN A 67 -33.64 15.87 -3.28
CA ASN A 67 -33.25 14.81 -2.36
C ASN A 67 -33.28 13.41 -3.01
N ILE A 68 -34.28 13.12 -3.83
CA ILE A 68 -34.36 11.87 -4.61
C ILE A 68 -33.24 11.83 -5.66
N LEU A 69 -33.01 12.92 -6.39
CA LEU A 69 -31.98 12.98 -7.42
C LEU A 69 -30.57 12.87 -6.83
N ALA A 70 -30.36 13.50 -5.67
CA ALA A 70 -29.16 13.34 -4.86
C ALA A 70 -28.98 11.88 -4.43
N GLY A 71 -30.00 11.25 -3.85
CA GLY A 71 -29.95 9.84 -3.48
C GLY A 71 -29.73 8.88 -4.65
N LEU A 72 -30.16 9.24 -5.87
CA LEU A 72 -29.97 8.41 -7.07
C LEU A 72 -28.58 8.59 -7.69
N LYS A 73 -28.08 9.83 -7.83
CA LYS A 73 -26.77 10.10 -8.46
C LYS A 73 -25.58 10.03 -7.49
N LEU A 74 -25.78 10.31 -6.21
CA LEU A 74 -24.74 10.23 -5.17
C LEU A 74 -24.73 8.88 -4.43
N SER A 75 -25.49 7.88 -4.89
CA SER A 75 -25.42 6.50 -4.36
C SER A 75 -24.16 5.74 -4.76
N ALA A 76 -23.41 6.23 -5.76
CA ALA A 76 -22.01 5.88 -5.88
C ALA A 76 -21.31 6.55 -4.70
N ALA A 77 -20.72 5.76 -3.80
CA ALA A 77 -20.02 6.20 -2.61
C ALA A 77 -18.90 7.20 -2.98
N SER A 78 -19.28 8.46 -3.15
CA SER A 78 -18.32 9.54 -3.32
C SER A 78 -17.75 9.75 -1.93
N ASP A 79 -16.55 9.24 -1.71
CA ASP A 79 -15.89 9.37 -0.42
C ASP A 79 -15.48 10.83 -0.21
N TRP A 80 -16.19 11.53 0.69
CA TRP A 80 -15.87 12.90 1.09
C TRP A 80 -14.93 12.95 2.30
N THR A 81 -14.50 11.79 2.81
CA THR A 81 -13.54 11.76 3.91
C THR A 81 -12.17 12.16 3.38
N THR A 82 -11.49 13.05 4.12
CA THR A 82 -10.14 13.50 3.78
C THR A 82 -9.12 12.35 3.72
N GLN A 83 -9.45 11.19 4.31
CA GLN A 83 -8.60 10.01 4.42
C GLN A 83 -9.02 8.85 3.52
N SER A 84 -9.98 9.03 2.60
CA SER A 84 -10.41 7.96 1.70
C SER A 84 -10.79 6.66 2.43
N LEU A 85 -11.44 6.80 3.60
CA LEU A 85 -11.71 5.70 4.54
C LEU A 85 -12.62 4.61 3.93
N TYR A 86 -13.42 4.97 2.93
CA TYR A 86 -14.40 4.12 2.28
C TYR A 86 -14.14 3.95 0.78
N SER A 87 -12.98 4.32 0.25
CA SER A 87 -12.56 4.01 -1.13
C SER A 87 -11.40 3.02 -1.11
N LEU A 88 -11.35 2.05 -2.02
CA LEU A 88 -10.21 1.12 -2.10
C LEU A 88 -8.89 1.87 -2.38
N SER A 89 -7.77 1.32 -1.94
CA SER A 89 -6.47 1.76 -2.46
C SER A 89 -6.32 1.36 -3.92
N SER A 90 -5.54 2.12 -4.69
CA SER A 90 -5.23 1.77 -6.08
C SER A 90 -4.62 0.36 -6.18
N THR A 91 -3.78 -0.04 -5.23
CA THR A 91 -3.22 -1.39 -5.15
C THR A 91 -4.31 -2.47 -5.02
N SER A 92 -5.27 -2.26 -4.12
CA SER A 92 -6.42 -3.17 -3.95
C SER A 92 -7.26 -3.28 -5.22
N GLU A 93 -7.53 -2.17 -5.91
CA GLU A 93 -8.27 -2.18 -7.18
C GLU A 93 -7.58 -3.09 -8.21
N HIS A 94 -6.27 -2.96 -8.39
CA HIS A 94 -5.51 -3.78 -9.34
C HIS A 94 -5.51 -5.28 -8.96
N ILE A 95 -5.37 -5.60 -7.66
CA ILE A 95 -5.44 -7.00 -7.19
C ILE A 95 -6.81 -7.60 -7.51
N LEU A 96 -7.87 -6.82 -7.26
CA LEU A 96 -9.24 -7.26 -7.50
C LEU A 96 -9.51 -7.40 -9.00
N GLU A 97 -9.04 -6.49 -9.86
CA GLU A 97 -9.13 -6.62 -11.32
C GLU A 97 -8.44 -7.88 -11.84
N GLY A 98 -7.31 -8.25 -11.24
CA GLY A 98 -6.54 -9.45 -11.58
C GLY A 98 -7.22 -10.78 -11.24
N LEU A 99 -8.24 -10.80 -10.37
CA LEU A 99 -8.91 -12.04 -9.95
C LEU A 99 -9.64 -12.72 -11.13
N SER A 100 -9.03 -13.81 -11.60
CA SER A 100 -9.51 -14.58 -12.75
C SER A 100 -10.61 -15.58 -12.41
N LYS A 101 -10.64 -16.14 -11.20
CA LYS A 101 -11.61 -17.16 -10.78
C LYS A 101 -12.75 -16.57 -9.92
N PRO A 102 -13.93 -17.22 -9.88
CA PRO A 102 -15.01 -16.85 -8.97
C PRO A 102 -14.55 -16.85 -7.51
N THR A 103 -14.92 -15.81 -6.77
CA THR A 103 -14.55 -15.66 -5.36
C THR A 103 -15.80 -15.47 -4.51
N LYS A 104 -16.04 -16.37 -3.56
CA LYS A 104 -17.17 -16.27 -2.63
C LYS A 104 -16.70 -15.95 -1.22
N ILE A 105 -17.20 -14.87 -0.64
CA ILE A 105 -16.82 -14.39 0.70
C ILE A 105 -18.04 -14.53 1.62
N TYR A 106 -17.94 -15.38 2.63
CA TYR A 106 -18.91 -15.42 3.72
C TYR A 106 -18.47 -14.48 4.85
N VAL A 107 -19.28 -13.49 5.16
CA VAL A 107 -19.08 -12.56 6.27
C VAL A 107 -19.83 -13.11 7.47
N ILE A 108 -19.11 -13.72 8.41
CA ILE A 108 -19.68 -14.36 9.60
C ILE A 108 -19.51 -13.41 10.78
N MET A 109 -20.48 -12.52 11.02
CA MET A 109 -20.40 -11.46 12.03
C MET A 109 -21.79 -11.05 12.51
N ALA A 110 -21.90 -10.59 13.76
CA ALA A 110 -23.14 -10.06 14.31
C ALA A 110 -23.66 -8.84 13.51
N GLN A 111 -24.84 -8.97 12.90
CA GLN A 111 -25.51 -7.93 12.13
C GLN A 111 -26.42 -7.09 13.04
N GLY A 112 -25.82 -6.20 13.83
CA GLY A 112 -26.54 -5.21 14.65
C GLY A 112 -26.68 -5.56 16.14
N GLY A 113 -26.56 -4.52 16.97
CA GLY A 113 -26.64 -4.55 18.44
C GLY A 113 -25.64 -3.57 19.06
N GLN A 114 -25.83 -3.14 20.32
CA GLN A 114 -24.83 -2.31 21.04
C GLN A 114 -23.44 -2.99 21.14
N MET A 115 -23.37 -4.30 20.89
CA MET A 115 -22.14 -5.13 20.85
C MET A 115 -21.68 -5.49 19.41
N GLY A 116 -22.50 -5.25 18.38
CA GLY A 116 -22.08 -5.36 16.98
C GLY A 116 -21.26 -4.12 16.66
N GLY A 117 -19.98 -4.14 17.06
CA GLY A 117 -19.08 -2.99 17.01
C GLY A 117 -18.94 -2.38 15.62
N GLU A 118 -18.15 -1.30 15.52
CA GLU A 118 -17.89 -0.56 14.28
C GLU A 118 -17.33 -1.41 13.11
N THR A 119 -17.12 -2.72 13.30
CA THR A 119 -16.56 -3.68 12.35
C THR A 119 -17.48 -4.05 11.20
N PHE A 120 -18.72 -4.45 11.47
CA PHE A 120 -19.59 -4.93 10.41
C PHE A 120 -19.82 -3.87 9.31
N PRO A 121 -20.14 -2.60 9.63
CA PRO A 121 -20.33 -1.58 8.60
C PRO A 121 -19.08 -1.32 7.76
N ARG A 122 -17.88 -1.42 8.35
CA ARG A 122 -16.60 -1.21 7.65
C ARG A 122 -16.29 -2.36 6.70
N VAL A 123 -16.47 -3.59 7.16
CA VAL A 123 -16.33 -4.79 6.33
C VAL A 123 -17.35 -4.78 5.19
N GLN A 124 -18.59 -4.39 5.48
CA GLN A 124 -19.62 -4.27 4.47
C GLN A 124 -19.22 -3.26 3.39
N ALA A 125 -18.80 -2.05 3.76
CA ALA A 125 -18.36 -1.03 2.81
C ALA A 125 -17.16 -1.51 1.96
N LEU A 126 -16.15 -2.12 2.60
CA LEU A 126 -15.00 -2.70 1.91
C LEU A 126 -15.42 -3.72 0.83
N LEU A 127 -16.31 -4.64 1.18
CA LEU A 127 -16.74 -5.71 0.29
C LEU A 127 -17.69 -5.21 -0.82
N GLU A 128 -18.53 -4.22 -0.54
CA GLU A 128 -19.34 -3.56 -1.56
C GLU A 128 -18.46 -2.85 -2.60
N ASN A 129 -17.40 -2.17 -2.17
CA ASN A 129 -16.42 -1.58 -3.08
C ASN A 129 -15.68 -2.65 -3.88
N ALA A 130 -15.24 -3.74 -3.23
CA ALA A 130 -14.54 -4.82 -3.93
C ALA A 130 -15.39 -5.43 -5.05
N ARG A 131 -16.69 -5.63 -4.80
CA ARG A 131 -17.66 -6.09 -5.80
C ARG A 131 -17.88 -5.10 -6.94
N SER A 132 -17.68 -3.81 -6.72
CA SER A 132 -17.81 -2.79 -7.76
C SER A 132 -16.64 -2.81 -8.76
N VAL A 133 -15.48 -3.35 -8.33
CA VAL A 133 -14.28 -3.52 -9.16
C VAL A 133 -14.33 -4.83 -9.94
N ASN A 134 -14.76 -5.93 -9.31
CA ASN A 134 -14.84 -7.23 -9.95
C ASN A 134 -16.17 -7.96 -9.67
N ASP A 135 -16.95 -8.16 -10.74
CA ASP A 135 -18.25 -8.83 -10.71
C ASP A 135 -18.20 -10.32 -10.35
N ARG A 136 -17.01 -10.95 -10.33
CA ARG A 136 -16.82 -12.35 -9.92
C ARG A 136 -16.82 -12.55 -8.40
N ILE A 137 -16.91 -11.46 -7.64
CA ILE A 137 -16.93 -11.48 -6.18
C ILE A 137 -18.38 -11.58 -5.70
N GLU A 138 -18.69 -12.69 -5.04
CA GLU A 138 -19.96 -12.92 -4.37
C GLU A 138 -19.79 -12.79 -2.86
N VAL A 139 -20.68 -12.07 -2.20
CA VAL A 139 -20.62 -11.84 -0.75
C VAL A 139 -21.93 -12.31 -0.11
N GLU A 140 -21.83 -13.15 0.91
CA GLU A 140 -22.94 -13.67 1.70
C GLU A 140 -22.75 -13.30 3.17
N TYR A 141 -23.71 -12.61 3.76
CA TYR A 141 -23.63 -12.15 5.15
C TYR A 141 -24.41 -13.10 6.05
N LEU A 142 -23.74 -13.67 7.04
CA LEU A 142 -24.29 -14.62 8.02
C LEU A 142 -24.08 -14.06 9.43
N SER A 143 -25.12 -14.08 10.26
CA SER A 143 -25.02 -13.67 11.65
C SER A 143 -25.00 -14.89 12.58
N PRO A 144 -23.90 -15.16 13.32
CA PRO A 144 -23.85 -16.30 14.23
C PRO A 144 -24.87 -16.20 15.37
N ASP A 145 -25.41 -15.01 15.62
CA ASP A 145 -26.40 -14.77 16.66
C ASP A 145 -27.83 -15.10 16.22
N LEU A 146 -28.11 -15.07 14.91
CA LEU A 146 -29.42 -15.39 14.36
C LEU A 146 -29.62 -16.90 14.26
N PRO A 147 -30.69 -17.47 14.85
CA PRO A 147 -30.96 -18.90 14.78
C PRO A 147 -31.01 -19.47 13.35
N ALA A 148 -31.46 -18.68 12.38
CA ALA A 148 -31.56 -19.11 10.97
C ALA A 148 -30.19 -19.39 10.33
N ASP A 149 -29.14 -18.70 10.77
CA ASP A 149 -27.80 -18.79 10.18
C ASP A 149 -26.88 -19.74 10.96
N ARG A 150 -27.20 -20.04 12.22
CA ARG A 150 -26.35 -20.85 13.12
C ARG A 150 -25.98 -22.22 12.53
N ASP A 151 -26.96 -22.95 12.02
CA ASP A 151 -26.72 -24.27 11.44
C ASP A 151 -25.82 -24.18 10.21
N ARG A 152 -26.01 -23.13 9.41
CA ARG A 152 -25.19 -22.88 8.22
C ARG A 152 -23.76 -22.53 8.58
N VAL A 153 -23.55 -21.67 9.58
CA VAL A 153 -22.22 -21.31 10.09
C VAL A 153 -21.51 -22.53 10.66
N ASN A 154 -22.22 -23.40 11.40
CA ASN A 154 -21.65 -24.64 11.93
C ASN A 154 -21.22 -25.61 10.82
N GLN A 155 -22.04 -25.78 9.77
CA GLN A 155 -21.67 -26.58 8.59
C GLN A 155 -20.42 -26.03 7.89
N LEU A 156 -20.33 -24.71 7.71
CA LEU A 156 -19.14 -24.08 7.14
C LEU A 156 -17.92 -24.31 8.03
N ARG A 157 -18.09 -24.22 9.35
CA ARG A 157 -17.02 -24.45 10.33
C ARG A 157 -16.47 -25.87 10.25
N GLU A 158 -17.35 -26.86 10.18
CA GLU A 158 -16.94 -28.27 10.05
C GLU A 158 -16.27 -28.54 8.71
N ARG A 159 -16.80 -27.98 7.62
CA ARG A 159 -16.27 -28.21 6.26
C ARG A 159 -14.91 -27.55 6.04
N TYR A 160 -14.70 -26.34 6.56
CA TYR A 160 -13.50 -25.53 6.30
C TYR A 160 -12.59 -25.36 7.53
N GLN A 161 -12.91 -26.02 8.63
CA GLN A 161 -12.06 -26.19 9.83
C GLN A 161 -11.52 -24.88 10.43
N PHE A 162 -12.34 -23.83 10.52
CA PHE A 162 -11.97 -22.59 11.22
C PHE A 162 -12.45 -22.60 12.68
N SER A 163 -11.73 -21.92 13.58
CA SER A 163 -12.00 -21.97 15.03
C SER A 163 -12.74 -20.74 15.57
N ASP A 164 -12.52 -19.55 14.99
CA ASP A 164 -13.14 -18.34 15.52
C ASP A 164 -14.65 -18.28 15.27
N ARG A 165 -15.33 -17.57 16.18
CA ARG A 165 -16.78 -17.35 16.09
C ARG A 165 -17.14 -16.36 14.98
N GLU A 166 -16.29 -15.37 14.74
CA GLU A 166 -16.52 -14.28 13.79
C GLU A 166 -15.31 -14.05 12.87
N GLY A 167 -15.59 -13.68 11.62
CA GLY A 167 -14.56 -13.44 10.62
C GLY A 167 -15.08 -13.49 9.18
N LEU A 168 -14.14 -13.56 8.23
CA LEU A 168 -14.38 -13.68 6.80
C LEU A 168 -13.88 -15.03 6.32
N LEU A 169 -14.76 -15.84 5.73
CA LEU A 169 -14.35 -17.05 5.01
C LEU A 169 -14.32 -16.73 3.51
N VAL A 170 -13.12 -16.70 2.94
CA VAL A 170 -12.88 -16.44 1.52
C VAL A 170 -12.70 -17.77 0.80
N LEU A 171 -13.52 -18.02 -0.22
CA LEU A 171 -13.42 -19.17 -1.13
C LEU A 171 -12.99 -18.68 -2.51
N TYR A 172 -12.03 -19.35 -3.13
CA TYR A 172 -11.50 -19.01 -4.45
C TYR A 172 -11.54 -20.21 -5.38
N GLY A 173 -12.20 -20.05 -6.54
CA GLY A 173 -12.41 -21.11 -7.52
C GLY A 173 -13.81 -21.73 -7.45
N THR A 174 -14.03 -22.72 -8.33
CA THR A 174 -15.28 -23.49 -8.41
C THR A 174 -15.02 -24.96 -8.10
N GLU A 175 -16.03 -25.64 -7.57
CA GLU A 175 -15.92 -27.08 -7.31
C GLU A 175 -15.51 -27.85 -8.59
N PRO A 176 -14.67 -28.89 -8.48
CA PRO A 176 -14.19 -29.53 -7.24
C PRO A 176 -12.94 -28.90 -6.60
N ARG A 177 -12.31 -27.89 -7.23
CA ARG A 177 -11.05 -27.29 -6.77
C ARG A 177 -11.30 -25.88 -6.20
N VAL A 178 -11.67 -25.83 -4.93
CA VAL A 178 -11.92 -24.58 -4.19
C VAL A 178 -10.91 -24.44 -3.07
N ASP A 179 -10.06 -23.43 -3.19
CA ASP A 179 -9.18 -23.02 -2.10
C ASP A 179 -9.93 -22.08 -1.15
N HIS A 180 -9.58 -22.12 0.14
CA HIS A 180 -10.26 -21.31 1.15
C HIS A 180 -9.30 -20.73 2.19
N GLN A 181 -9.57 -19.52 2.67
CA GLN A 181 -8.84 -18.89 3.76
C GLN A 181 -9.83 -18.24 4.71
N PHE A 182 -9.63 -18.43 6.01
CA PHE A 182 -10.41 -17.77 7.04
C PHE A 182 -9.60 -16.62 7.66
N ILE A 183 -10.21 -15.45 7.76
CA ILE A 183 -9.66 -14.25 8.39
C ILE A 183 -10.48 -13.97 9.65
N SER A 184 -9.88 -14.08 10.82
CA SER A 184 -10.59 -13.84 12.08
C SER A 184 -10.98 -12.37 12.23
N ALA A 185 -12.10 -12.09 12.92
CA ALA A 185 -12.50 -10.71 13.21
C ALA A 185 -11.42 -9.93 13.99
N ALA A 186 -10.63 -10.63 14.82
CA ALA A 186 -9.50 -10.04 15.54
C ALA A 186 -8.38 -9.57 14.60
N ALA A 187 -8.11 -10.28 13.50
CA ALA A 187 -7.08 -9.89 12.53
C ALA A 187 -7.46 -8.63 11.73
N LEU A 188 -8.75 -8.30 11.65
CA LEU A 188 -9.24 -7.10 10.95
C LEU A 188 -8.91 -5.80 11.70
N TYR A 189 -8.36 -5.88 12.91
CA TYR A 189 -7.95 -4.73 13.69
C TYR A 189 -6.59 -4.92 14.32
N THR A 190 -5.86 -3.83 14.44
CA THR A 190 -4.74 -3.76 15.38
C THR A 190 -5.00 -2.67 16.40
N SER A 191 -4.67 -2.95 17.65
CA SER A 191 -4.47 -1.93 18.68
C SER A 191 -2.95 -1.75 18.80
N PRO A 192 -2.38 -0.60 18.42
CA PRO A 192 -0.96 -0.34 18.62
C PRO A 192 -0.69 -0.25 20.13
N GLY A 193 -0.32 -1.37 20.74
CA GLY A 193 0.08 -1.48 22.14
C GLY A 193 1.59 -1.58 22.26
N GLY A 194 2.23 -0.52 22.76
CA GLY A 194 3.65 -0.59 23.15
C GLY A 194 4.29 0.77 23.40
N GLY A 195 4.47 1.13 24.69
CA GLY A 195 5.55 2.02 25.13
C GLY A 195 5.27 3.51 25.29
N SER A 196 4.30 3.92 26.12
CA SER A 196 4.39 5.18 26.90
C SER A 196 3.22 5.29 27.87
N PHE A 197 3.50 5.66 29.12
CA PHE A 197 2.54 5.97 30.19
C PHE A 197 1.71 7.26 29.93
N MET A 198 1.51 7.63 28.66
CA MET A 198 0.63 8.73 28.28
C MET A 198 -0.76 8.17 27.98
N ARG A 199 -1.73 8.67 28.74
CA ARG A 199 -3.16 8.37 28.70
C ARG A 199 -3.77 8.81 27.36
N GLY A 200 -3.46 8.10 26.27
CA GLY A 200 -4.09 8.21 24.96
C GLY A 200 -4.81 6.90 24.66
N GLN A 201 -6.14 6.95 24.54
CA GLN A 201 -7.03 5.80 24.40
C GLN A 201 -6.69 4.92 23.18
N ASP A 202 -6.88 3.61 23.34
CA ASP A 202 -6.65 2.56 22.33
C ASP A 202 -7.19 2.94 20.95
N ARG A 203 -6.27 3.27 20.04
CA ARG A 203 -6.60 3.65 18.67
C ARG A 203 -6.70 2.37 17.82
N GLN A 204 -7.89 1.78 17.74
CA GLN A 204 -8.12 0.63 16.86
C GLN A 204 -7.96 1.04 15.39
N ILE A 205 -7.02 0.41 14.67
CA ILE A 205 -6.78 0.64 13.24
C ILE A 205 -7.40 -0.52 12.47
N PHE A 206 -8.32 -0.21 11.53
CA PHE A 206 -8.96 -1.20 10.68
C PHE A 206 -7.98 -1.69 9.60
N GLN A 207 -7.72 -2.99 9.58
CA GLN A 207 -6.85 -3.69 8.63
C GLN A 207 -7.63 -4.54 7.62
N GLY A 208 -8.96 -4.40 7.52
CA GLY A 208 -9.75 -5.34 6.73
C GLY A 208 -9.36 -5.40 5.25
N GLU A 209 -8.96 -4.27 4.65
CA GLU A 209 -8.52 -4.21 3.26
C GLU A 209 -7.22 -5.00 3.05
N SER A 210 -6.21 -4.76 3.88
CA SER A 210 -4.91 -5.44 3.77
C SER A 210 -5.05 -6.94 4.01
N GLN A 211 -5.77 -7.34 5.06
CA GLN A 211 -6.01 -8.76 5.38
C GLN A 211 -6.76 -9.49 4.26
N LEU A 212 -7.78 -8.85 3.67
CA LEU A 212 -8.54 -9.43 2.56
C LEU A 212 -7.64 -9.63 1.33
N MET A 213 -6.86 -8.62 0.95
CA MET A 213 -5.99 -8.72 -0.23
C MET A 213 -4.87 -9.73 -0.03
N THR A 214 -4.27 -9.80 1.17
CA THR A 214 -3.28 -10.84 1.52
C THR A 214 -3.88 -12.24 1.41
N ALA A 215 -5.11 -12.45 1.89
CA ALA A 215 -5.80 -13.74 1.77
C ALA A 215 -6.12 -14.08 0.30
N LEU A 216 -6.59 -13.12 -0.49
CA LEU A 216 -6.89 -13.33 -1.91
C LEU A 216 -5.64 -13.73 -2.70
N LYS A 217 -4.51 -13.06 -2.48
CA LYS A 217 -3.21 -13.41 -3.09
C LYS A 217 -2.77 -14.82 -2.72
N PHE A 218 -2.87 -15.17 -1.44
CA PHE A 218 -2.51 -16.51 -0.97
C PHE A 218 -3.37 -17.61 -1.62
N LEU A 219 -4.66 -17.33 -1.85
CA LEU A 219 -5.57 -18.25 -2.54
C LEU A 219 -5.30 -18.31 -4.05
N GLU A 220 -4.97 -17.19 -4.67
CA GLU A 220 -4.55 -17.14 -6.07
C GLU A 220 -3.27 -17.96 -6.31
N GLU A 221 -2.37 -17.96 -5.34
CA GLU A 221 -1.14 -18.77 -5.30
C GLU A 221 -1.37 -20.27 -5.11
N GLY A 222 -2.61 -20.73 -5.01
CA GLY A 222 -2.91 -22.13 -4.72
C GLY A 222 -2.40 -22.55 -3.32
N LYS A 223 -2.33 -21.59 -2.39
CA LYS A 223 -1.82 -21.76 -1.02
C LYS A 223 -0.35 -22.14 -0.93
N GLU A 224 0.43 -21.92 -2.00
CA GLU A 224 1.87 -22.15 -1.98
C GLU A 224 2.61 -20.93 -1.46
N LYS A 225 3.37 -21.12 -0.37
CA LYS A 225 4.20 -20.05 0.19
C LYS A 225 5.58 -20.06 -0.45
N PRO A 226 5.99 -19.00 -1.17
CA PRO A 226 7.36 -18.90 -1.68
C PRO A 226 8.39 -18.93 -0.55
N VAL A 227 9.50 -19.65 -0.77
CA VAL A 227 10.57 -19.83 0.22
C VAL A 227 11.71 -18.86 -0.07
N ILE A 228 12.06 -18.02 0.90
CA ILE A 228 13.20 -17.10 0.86
C ILE A 228 14.30 -17.63 1.77
N TYR A 229 15.49 -17.80 1.22
CA TYR A 229 16.69 -18.12 2.00
C TYR A 229 17.56 -16.86 2.20
N PHE A 230 17.76 -16.45 3.45
CA PHE A 230 18.71 -15.38 3.79
C PHE A 230 20.08 -15.98 4.07
N THR A 231 21.12 -15.52 3.39
CA THR A 231 22.48 -15.98 3.69
C THR A 231 22.94 -15.43 5.03
N GLN A 232 23.62 -16.27 5.82
CA GLN A 232 24.10 -15.93 7.15
C GLN A 232 25.40 -16.69 7.46
N GLY A 233 26.17 -16.17 8.41
CA GLY A 233 27.41 -16.78 8.89
C GLY A 233 28.69 -16.10 8.40
N ASN A 234 28.59 -15.11 7.49
CA ASN A 234 29.70 -14.31 6.97
C ASN A 234 29.50 -12.80 7.26
N GLY A 235 28.82 -12.49 8.37
CA GLY A 235 28.55 -11.12 8.82
C GLY A 235 27.30 -10.47 8.21
N GLU A 236 26.49 -11.23 7.47
CA GLU A 236 25.14 -10.81 7.07
C GLU A 236 24.21 -10.58 8.28
N MET A 237 23.11 -9.86 8.04
CA MET A 237 22.09 -9.61 9.06
C MET A 237 21.44 -10.91 9.58
N ASP A 238 21.12 -10.95 10.88
CA ASP A 238 20.48 -12.11 11.49
C ASP A 238 18.95 -12.03 11.48
N ILE A 239 18.30 -12.89 10.71
CA ILE A 239 16.82 -12.97 10.63
C ILE A 239 16.16 -13.48 11.92
N ASN A 240 16.94 -14.04 12.86
CA ASN A 240 16.43 -14.48 14.15
C ASN A 240 16.65 -13.42 15.24
N ASP A 241 17.38 -12.33 14.94
CA ASP A 241 17.53 -11.19 15.82
C ASP A 241 16.44 -10.15 15.53
N ALA A 242 15.50 -9.99 16.47
CA ALA A 242 14.43 -9.00 16.41
C ALA A 242 14.70 -7.75 17.27
N ASN A 243 15.91 -7.60 17.82
CA ASN A 243 16.27 -6.43 18.63
C ASN A 243 16.36 -5.19 17.75
N SER A 244 15.64 -4.13 18.13
CA SER A 244 15.61 -2.84 17.42
C SER A 244 16.30 -1.70 18.19
N GLY A 245 16.92 -2.01 19.33
CA GLY A 245 17.46 -1.03 20.27
C GLY A 245 18.93 -0.64 20.08
N ASP A 246 19.70 -1.40 19.30
CA ASP A 246 21.15 -1.23 19.17
C ASP A 246 21.55 -0.75 17.77
N ALA A 247 22.43 0.25 17.70
CA ALA A 247 23.10 0.68 16.48
C ALA A 247 24.58 0.22 16.50
N PRO A 248 25.12 -0.35 15.40
CA PRO A 248 24.48 -0.56 14.11
C PRO A 248 23.45 -1.69 14.16
N ASP A 249 22.33 -1.47 13.47
CA ASP A 249 21.28 -2.48 13.34
C ASP A 249 21.80 -3.66 12.51
N VAL A 250 21.84 -4.84 13.12
CA VAL A 250 22.38 -6.08 12.53
C VAL A 250 21.32 -7.17 12.45
N GLY A 251 20.09 -6.88 12.87
CA GLY A 251 19.00 -7.84 12.90
C GLY A 251 17.99 -7.61 11.77
N ALA A 252 17.41 -8.70 11.29
CA ALA A 252 16.35 -8.73 10.27
C ALA A 252 15.11 -9.52 10.75
N GLY A 253 14.94 -9.70 12.07
CA GLY A 253 13.80 -10.41 12.67
C GLY A 253 12.46 -9.74 12.41
N VAL A 254 12.40 -8.41 12.38
CA VAL A 254 11.18 -7.67 12.01
C VAL A 254 10.84 -7.88 10.54
N LEU A 255 11.85 -7.89 9.67
CA LEU A 255 11.67 -8.21 8.25
C LEU A 255 11.11 -9.62 8.07
N LYS A 256 11.69 -10.60 8.76
CA LYS A 256 11.20 -11.99 8.77
C LYS A 256 9.74 -12.06 9.18
N GLN A 257 9.37 -11.43 10.28
CA GLN A 257 7.99 -11.44 10.78
C GLN A 257 7.00 -10.85 9.76
N ARG A 258 7.35 -9.74 9.12
CA ARG A 258 6.49 -9.11 8.10
C ARG A 258 6.36 -9.99 6.86
N LEU A 259 7.46 -10.55 6.35
CA LEU A 259 7.44 -11.48 5.22
C LEU A 259 6.61 -12.74 5.52
N GLU A 260 6.75 -13.32 6.72
CA GLU A 260 5.93 -14.47 7.12
C GLU A 260 4.43 -14.10 7.22
N GLY A 261 4.13 -12.88 7.65
CA GLY A 261 2.78 -12.29 7.61
C GLY A 261 2.21 -12.17 6.20
N ASP A 262 3.06 -11.90 5.20
CA ASP A 262 2.70 -11.83 3.79
C ASP A 262 2.80 -13.20 3.07
N ASN A 263 2.72 -14.29 3.84
CA ASN A 263 2.71 -15.67 3.34
C ASN A 263 4.00 -16.14 2.66
N TYR A 264 5.15 -15.57 3.03
CA TYR A 264 6.45 -16.15 2.69
C TYR A 264 6.89 -17.18 3.74
N VAL A 265 7.76 -18.11 3.35
CA VAL A 265 8.52 -18.95 4.29
C VAL A 265 9.94 -18.44 4.32
N VAL A 266 10.39 -17.94 5.46
CA VAL A 266 11.73 -17.35 5.59
C VAL A 266 12.64 -18.32 6.33
N LYS A 267 13.76 -18.67 5.70
CA LYS A 267 14.77 -19.60 6.24
C LYS A 267 16.15 -18.96 6.20
N GLY A 268 16.99 -19.27 7.19
CA GLY A 268 18.39 -18.85 7.17
C GLY A 268 19.27 -19.93 6.56
N LEU A 269 20.24 -19.52 5.74
CA LEU A 269 21.15 -20.39 4.98
C LEU A 269 22.60 -20.03 5.30
N ALA A 270 23.33 -20.99 5.87
CA ALA A 270 24.77 -20.89 6.04
C ALA A 270 25.47 -21.81 5.03
N PHE A 271 26.19 -21.22 4.08
CA PHE A 271 27.00 -22.01 3.16
C PHE A 271 28.14 -22.70 3.90
N SER A 272 28.37 -23.96 3.56
CA SER A 272 29.48 -24.77 4.09
C SER A 272 30.26 -25.42 2.95
N PRO A 273 31.58 -25.58 3.08
CA PRO A 273 32.38 -26.35 2.12
C PRO A 273 32.11 -27.87 2.19
N VAL A 274 31.55 -28.36 3.31
CA VAL A 274 31.32 -29.79 3.56
C VAL A 274 29.84 -30.04 3.82
N GLU A 275 29.32 -31.13 3.23
CA GLU A 275 27.94 -31.58 3.43
C GLU A 275 27.73 -32.09 4.87
N GLY A 276 26.59 -31.74 5.46
CA GLY A 276 26.26 -32.13 6.85
C GLY A 276 27.02 -31.36 7.94
N ALA A 277 27.69 -30.25 7.59
CA ALA A 277 28.29 -29.37 8.59
C ALA A 277 27.23 -28.85 9.57
N LYS A 278 27.62 -28.70 10.83
CA LYS A 278 26.73 -28.12 11.85
C LYS A 278 26.51 -26.63 11.55
N PRO A 279 25.27 -26.13 11.70
CA PRO A 279 25.00 -24.72 11.53
C PRO A 279 25.75 -23.88 12.56
N PRO A 280 26.22 -22.67 12.17
CA PRO A 280 26.96 -21.79 13.08
C PRO A 280 26.07 -21.25 14.20
N HIS A 281 24.76 -21.11 13.96
CA HIS A 281 23.75 -20.70 14.94
C HIS A 281 22.48 -21.54 14.84
N PRO A 282 21.70 -21.68 15.93
CA PRO A 282 20.39 -22.32 15.89
C PRO A 282 19.45 -21.64 14.90
N GLY A 283 18.65 -22.43 14.17
CA GLY A 283 17.69 -21.90 13.17
C GLY A 283 18.26 -21.71 11.76
N LEU A 284 19.55 -21.98 11.55
CA LEU A 284 20.19 -21.99 10.24
C LEU A 284 20.21 -23.37 9.61
N ILE A 285 20.05 -23.40 8.29
CA ILE A 285 20.30 -24.57 7.46
C ILE A 285 21.73 -24.46 6.93
N SER A 286 22.59 -25.42 7.25
CA SER A 286 23.91 -25.52 6.64
C SER A 286 23.88 -26.39 5.39
N SER A 287 24.34 -25.84 4.27
CA SER A 287 24.30 -26.52 2.98
C SER A 287 25.48 -26.14 2.09
N THR A 288 25.88 -27.05 1.19
CA THR A 288 26.90 -26.81 0.17
C THR A 288 26.33 -26.16 -1.09
N LYS A 289 25.00 -26.15 -1.24
CA LYS A 289 24.27 -25.55 -2.35
C LYS A 289 23.05 -24.77 -1.85
N VAL A 290 22.50 -23.90 -2.68
CA VAL A 290 21.17 -23.35 -2.43
C VAL A 290 20.14 -24.51 -2.45
N PRO A 291 19.28 -24.63 -1.42
CA PRO A 291 18.25 -25.67 -1.40
C PRO A 291 17.30 -25.61 -2.59
N ASP A 292 16.83 -26.77 -3.05
CA ASP A 292 16.04 -26.87 -4.29
C ASP A 292 14.62 -26.28 -4.16
N ASP A 293 14.14 -26.05 -2.93
CA ASP A 293 12.86 -25.38 -2.64
C ASP A 293 12.97 -23.84 -2.61
N ALA A 294 14.18 -23.28 -2.76
CA ALA A 294 14.41 -21.85 -2.73
C ALA A 294 13.71 -21.17 -3.91
N THR A 295 12.78 -20.26 -3.61
CA THR A 295 12.22 -19.32 -4.60
C THR A 295 13.14 -18.11 -4.78
N PHE A 296 13.80 -17.71 -3.71
CA PHE A 296 14.75 -16.61 -3.67
C PHE A 296 15.91 -16.88 -2.74
N VAL A 297 17.03 -16.22 -3.02
CA VAL A 297 18.10 -16.02 -2.04
C VAL A 297 18.25 -14.52 -1.78
N ALA A 298 18.43 -14.14 -0.52
CA ALA A 298 18.71 -12.78 -0.10
C ALA A 298 20.08 -12.74 0.58
N VAL A 299 21.00 -11.91 0.05
CA VAL A 299 22.31 -11.66 0.62
C VAL A 299 22.27 -10.25 1.20
N VAL A 300 22.23 -10.14 2.53
CA VAL A 300 21.95 -8.87 3.21
C VAL A 300 23.14 -8.47 4.08
N ARG A 301 23.84 -7.41 3.67
CA ARG A 301 25.01 -6.84 4.35
C ARG A 301 26.16 -7.85 4.55
N PRO A 302 26.62 -8.56 3.51
CA PRO A 302 27.76 -9.47 3.66
C PRO A 302 29.02 -8.71 4.09
N GLN A 303 29.72 -9.22 5.11
CA GLN A 303 31.07 -8.74 5.47
C GLN A 303 32.16 -9.56 4.82
N ARG A 304 31.83 -10.80 4.43
CA ARG A 304 32.69 -11.75 3.75
C ARG A 304 31.86 -12.57 2.77
N MET A 305 32.51 -13.12 1.74
CA MET A 305 31.87 -14.03 0.80
C MET A 305 32.87 -15.08 0.34
N PRO A 306 33.03 -16.17 1.11
CA PRO A 306 33.98 -17.21 0.78
C PRO A 306 33.69 -17.84 -0.59
N LYS A 307 34.75 -18.28 -1.29
CA LYS A 307 34.64 -18.83 -2.64
C LYS A 307 33.60 -19.96 -2.78
N TYR A 308 33.50 -20.86 -1.80
CA TYR A 308 32.51 -21.95 -1.84
C TYR A 308 31.06 -21.44 -1.80
N ALA A 309 30.80 -20.33 -1.11
CA ALA A 309 29.49 -19.69 -1.05
C ALA A 309 29.20 -19.00 -2.39
N LEU A 310 30.20 -18.31 -2.95
CA LEU A 310 30.12 -17.69 -4.27
C LEU A 310 29.83 -18.72 -5.37
N ASP A 311 30.53 -19.86 -5.36
CA ASP A 311 30.32 -20.97 -6.29
C ASP A 311 28.91 -21.59 -6.17
N ALA A 312 28.34 -21.61 -4.96
CA ALA A 312 26.97 -22.08 -4.73
C ALA A 312 25.93 -21.11 -5.28
N LEU A 313 26.13 -19.80 -5.09
CA LEU A 313 25.29 -18.74 -5.67
C LEU A 313 25.39 -18.73 -7.20
N ASP A 314 26.59 -18.88 -7.75
CA ASP A 314 26.81 -18.93 -9.21
C ASP A 314 26.03 -20.09 -9.86
N LYS A 315 26.08 -21.29 -9.26
CA LYS A 315 25.32 -22.45 -9.72
C LYS A 315 23.81 -22.22 -9.67
N TYR A 316 23.33 -21.59 -8.60
CA TYR A 316 21.92 -21.26 -8.41
C TYR A 316 21.44 -20.26 -9.48
N MET A 317 22.17 -19.17 -9.69
CA MET A 317 21.82 -18.16 -10.71
C MET A 317 21.87 -18.73 -12.13
N LYS A 318 22.81 -19.63 -12.44
CA LYS A 318 22.92 -20.25 -13.77
C LYS A 318 21.91 -21.38 -14.01
N GLY A 319 21.19 -21.85 -12.99
CA GLY A 319 20.14 -22.89 -13.10
C GLY A 319 20.66 -24.32 -13.29
N GLY A 320 21.98 -24.55 -13.12
CA GLY A 320 22.59 -25.86 -13.36
C GLY A 320 22.35 -26.38 -14.78
N LYS A 321 21.74 -27.56 -14.93
CA LYS A 321 21.44 -28.18 -16.24
C LYS A 321 20.07 -27.78 -16.83
N ASP A 322 19.21 -27.12 -16.04
CA ASP A 322 17.84 -26.78 -16.43
C ASP A 322 17.66 -25.27 -16.36
N ALA A 323 17.62 -24.63 -17.53
CA ALA A 323 17.47 -23.18 -17.64
C ALA A 323 16.14 -22.66 -17.05
N SER A 324 15.12 -23.50 -16.87
CA SER A 324 13.86 -23.10 -16.20
C SER A 324 13.97 -23.03 -14.67
N ARG A 325 15.09 -23.46 -14.08
CA ARG A 325 15.36 -23.42 -12.62
C ARG A 325 16.38 -22.36 -12.23
N ARG A 326 16.56 -21.33 -13.06
CA ARG A 326 17.45 -20.21 -12.70
C ARG A 326 16.93 -19.51 -11.47
N GLY A 327 17.86 -19.27 -10.55
CA GLY A 327 17.59 -18.63 -9.29
C GLY A 327 17.28 -17.15 -9.41
N ARG A 328 16.59 -16.62 -8.40
CA ARG A 328 16.36 -15.19 -8.19
C ARG A 328 17.12 -14.75 -6.95
N LEU A 329 17.80 -13.60 -7.05
CA LEU A 329 18.69 -13.10 -6.00
C LEU A 329 18.39 -11.63 -5.67
N VAL A 330 18.39 -11.31 -4.39
CA VAL A 330 18.40 -9.94 -3.89
C VAL A 330 19.69 -9.72 -3.10
N VAL A 331 20.44 -8.67 -3.42
CA VAL A 331 21.68 -8.31 -2.74
C VAL A 331 21.55 -6.91 -2.16
N LEU A 332 21.69 -6.79 -0.85
CA LEU A 332 21.70 -5.52 -0.16
C LEU A 332 23.09 -5.29 0.43
N LEU A 333 23.73 -4.21 0.02
CA LEU A 333 25.11 -3.88 0.37
C LEU A 333 25.13 -2.66 1.28
N ASN A 334 26.25 -2.44 1.96
CA ASN A 334 26.56 -1.17 2.63
C ASN A 334 27.90 -0.64 2.09
N PRO A 335 28.19 0.66 2.31
CA PRO A 335 29.51 1.22 2.04
C PRO A 335 30.64 0.37 2.61
N PRO A 336 31.81 0.33 1.95
CA PRO A 336 32.96 -0.37 2.51
C PRO A 336 33.35 0.26 3.85
N SER A 337 33.74 -0.56 4.81
CA SER A 337 34.26 -0.09 6.09
C SER A 337 35.78 -0.13 6.08
N ALA A 338 36.43 0.95 6.54
CA ALA A 338 37.89 0.97 6.70
C ALA A 338 38.42 -0.05 7.73
N SER A 339 37.54 -0.69 8.50
CA SER A 339 37.85 -1.73 9.49
C SER A 339 37.44 -3.14 9.03
N GLN A 340 37.12 -3.35 7.75
CA GLN A 340 36.69 -4.66 7.26
C GLN A 340 37.83 -5.70 7.31
N PRO A 341 37.58 -6.90 7.86
CA PRO A 341 38.63 -7.87 8.15
C PRO A 341 39.17 -8.63 6.92
N ASP A 342 38.46 -8.66 5.79
CA ASP A 342 38.90 -9.36 4.58
C ASP A 342 38.35 -8.70 3.29
N GLU A 343 39.06 -7.70 2.78
CA GLU A 343 38.68 -6.95 1.57
C GLU A 343 38.69 -7.80 0.29
N THR A 344 39.40 -8.94 0.29
CA THR A 344 39.63 -9.73 -0.93
C THR A 344 38.40 -10.55 -1.32
N GLU A 345 37.76 -11.21 -0.35
CA GLU A 345 36.56 -12.03 -0.61
C GLU A 345 35.37 -11.17 -1.08
N LEU A 346 35.19 -9.97 -0.49
CA LEU A 346 34.14 -9.04 -0.94
C LEU A 346 34.44 -8.47 -2.33
N ALA A 347 35.70 -8.16 -2.65
CA ALA A 347 36.08 -7.72 -3.99
C ALA A 347 35.80 -8.79 -5.06
N GLU A 348 35.99 -10.09 -4.74
CA GLU A 348 35.60 -11.19 -5.63
C GLU A 348 34.08 -11.28 -5.81
N PHE A 349 33.30 -11.10 -4.74
CA PHE A 349 31.84 -11.04 -4.83
C PHE A 349 31.33 -9.87 -5.67
N GLU A 350 31.90 -8.68 -5.50
CA GLU A 350 31.58 -7.51 -6.32
C GLU A 350 31.95 -7.72 -7.79
N LYS A 351 33.11 -8.35 -8.05
CA LYS A 351 33.50 -8.74 -9.41
C LYS A 351 32.54 -9.77 -10.02
N TRP A 352 32.01 -10.68 -9.22
CA TRP A 352 30.99 -11.63 -9.66
C TRP A 352 29.68 -10.92 -10.04
N LEU A 353 29.26 -9.89 -9.28
CA LEU A 353 28.11 -9.04 -9.65
C LEU A 353 28.32 -8.29 -10.98
N ALA A 354 29.56 -7.89 -11.29
CA ALA A 354 29.89 -7.28 -12.59
C ALA A 354 29.62 -8.23 -13.77
N GLY A 355 29.66 -9.55 -13.56
CA GLY A 355 29.25 -10.56 -14.55
C GLY A 355 27.75 -10.52 -14.88
N PHE A 356 26.92 -9.95 -14.01
CA PHE A 356 25.49 -9.68 -14.24
C PHE A 356 25.23 -8.25 -14.72
N ASN A 357 26.27 -7.56 -15.18
CA ASN A 357 26.23 -6.15 -15.59
C ASN A 357 25.85 -5.19 -14.44
N VAL A 358 26.27 -5.50 -13.21
CA VAL A 358 26.12 -4.62 -12.04
C VAL A 358 27.50 -4.26 -11.47
N GLN A 359 27.85 -2.98 -11.49
CA GLN A 359 29.07 -2.47 -10.91
C GLN A 359 28.78 -1.85 -9.54
N VAL A 360 29.56 -2.24 -8.54
CA VAL A 360 29.42 -1.73 -7.17
C VAL A 360 30.53 -0.72 -6.90
N GLY A 361 30.18 0.51 -6.51
CA GLY A 361 31.15 1.59 -6.30
C GLY A 361 31.84 1.50 -4.94
N GLN A 362 33.14 1.77 -4.89
CA GLN A 362 33.96 1.76 -3.67
C GLN A 362 33.89 3.11 -2.94
N ASP A 363 32.68 3.52 -2.60
CA ASP A 363 32.36 4.84 -2.07
C ASP A 363 31.28 4.80 -0.98
N ARG A 364 31.04 5.96 -0.37
CA ARG A 364 29.82 6.27 0.37
C ARG A 364 29.18 7.52 -0.20
N VAL A 365 27.88 7.54 -0.35
CA VAL A 365 27.15 8.71 -0.80
C VAL A 365 26.87 9.61 0.39
N LEU A 366 27.21 10.89 0.25
CA LEU A 366 26.97 11.93 1.25
C LEU A 366 26.11 13.04 0.63
N CYS A 367 25.35 13.76 1.47
CA CYS A 367 24.56 14.91 1.05
C CYS A 367 24.77 16.12 1.94
N LEU A 368 24.74 17.34 1.37
CA LEU A 368 24.81 18.57 2.15
C LEU A 368 23.45 19.07 2.67
N ARG A 369 22.34 18.53 2.16
CA ARG A 369 21.01 18.94 2.59
C ARG A 369 20.75 18.43 4.01
N ARG A 370 20.88 19.32 4.99
CA ARG A 370 20.53 19.01 6.39
C ARG A 370 19.04 18.71 6.49
N MET A 371 18.70 17.44 6.68
CA MET A 371 17.40 17.03 7.19
C MET A 371 17.41 17.30 8.71
N PRO A 372 16.67 18.31 9.22
CA PRO A 372 16.56 18.48 10.66
C PRO A 372 15.96 17.20 11.26
N PHE A 373 16.39 16.83 12.47
CA PHE A 373 15.89 15.69 13.26
C PHE A 373 16.50 14.28 13.03
N LEU A 374 17.57 14.11 12.23
CA LEU A 374 18.22 12.80 12.02
C LEU A 374 19.65 12.70 12.61
N VAL A 375 20.04 11.48 12.99
CA VAL A 375 21.22 11.14 13.83
C VAL A 375 22.57 11.40 13.13
N ASP A 376 22.60 11.40 11.79
CA ASP A 376 23.73 11.89 10.97
C ASP A 376 23.21 12.43 9.62
N PRO A 377 22.92 13.74 9.50
CA PRO A 377 22.19 14.29 8.35
C PRO A 377 22.96 14.22 7.04
N LEU A 378 24.26 13.94 7.06
CA LEU A 378 25.07 13.82 5.84
C LEU A 378 24.96 12.44 5.21
N LYS A 379 24.59 11.42 5.99
CA LYS A 379 24.51 10.03 5.56
C LYS A 379 23.12 9.64 5.10
N VAL A 380 22.11 10.45 5.39
CA VAL A 380 20.72 10.17 5.01
C VAL A 380 20.44 10.75 3.63
N ILE A 381 20.35 9.86 2.65
CA ILE A 381 20.14 10.19 1.26
C ILE A 381 18.66 10.02 0.93
N ARG A 382 18.07 11.05 0.33
CA ARG A 382 16.75 10.94 -0.29
C ARG A 382 16.91 10.21 -1.62
N VAL A 383 16.23 9.07 -1.73
CA VAL A 383 16.29 8.18 -2.89
C VAL A 383 14.93 8.16 -3.57
N THR A 384 14.90 8.21 -4.89
CA THR A 384 13.68 8.12 -5.69
C THR A 384 13.82 7.01 -6.71
N THR A 385 12.69 6.49 -7.20
CA THR A 385 12.74 5.66 -8.40
C THR A 385 13.17 6.48 -9.61
N ASN A 386 13.85 5.83 -10.56
CA ASN A 386 14.25 6.47 -11.80
C ASN A 386 13.00 6.80 -12.65
N PRO A 387 12.71 8.09 -12.92
CA PRO A 387 11.54 8.49 -13.70
C PRO A 387 11.51 7.88 -15.10
N GLU A 388 12.68 7.62 -15.71
CA GLU A 388 12.77 7.03 -17.05
C GLU A 388 12.26 5.58 -17.09
N LEU A 389 12.25 4.89 -15.96
CA LEU A 389 11.73 3.51 -15.85
C LEU A 389 10.25 3.43 -15.52
N THR A 390 9.57 4.55 -15.20
CA THR A 390 8.14 4.57 -14.83
C THR A 390 7.25 3.84 -15.85
N GLY A 391 7.56 3.92 -17.14
CA GLY A 391 6.78 3.25 -18.20
C GLY A 391 7.22 1.83 -18.54
N ARG A 392 8.29 1.31 -17.92
CA ARG A 392 8.94 0.03 -18.29
C ARG A 392 9.14 -0.92 -17.13
N ASN A 393 9.27 -0.39 -15.91
CA ASN A 393 9.45 -1.15 -14.70
C ASN A 393 8.30 -0.82 -13.74
N PRO A 394 7.54 -1.82 -13.29
CA PRO A 394 6.37 -1.55 -12.49
C PRO A 394 6.74 -1.09 -11.06
N ILE A 395 7.93 -1.42 -10.53
CA ILE A 395 8.38 -0.89 -9.23
C ILE A 395 8.62 0.60 -9.37
N ALA A 396 9.27 1.02 -10.46
CA ALA A 396 9.50 2.43 -10.74
C ALA A 396 8.18 3.22 -10.84
N ALA A 397 7.17 2.62 -11.47
CA ALA A 397 5.82 3.17 -11.58
C ALA A 397 5.13 3.31 -10.22
N ALA A 398 5.14 2.23 -9.43
CA ALA A 398 4.52 2.16 -8.12
C ALA A 398 5.06 3.24 -7.18
N PHE A 399 6.39 3.42 -7.13
CA PHE A 399 7.03 4.35 -6.21
C PHE A 399 7.42 5.70 -6.83
N ALA A 400 6.90 6.07 -8.01
CA ALA A 400 7.26 7.30 -8.73
C ALA A 400 7.13 8.58 -7.88
N ASN A 401 6.17 8.62 -6.95
CA ASN A 401 5.93 9.75 -6.05
C ASN A 401 6.24 9.43 -4.57
N HIS A 402 6.94 8.33 -4.30
CA HIS A 402 7.22 7.83 -2.96
C HIS A 402 8.75 7.78 -2.72
N PRO A 403 9.36 8.88 -2.25
CA PRO A 403 10.80 8.88 -1.97
C PRO A 403 11.12 8.04 -0.73
N PHE A 404 12.30 7.43 -0.74
CA PHE A 404 12.90 6.66 0.35
C PHE A 404 13.98 7.48 1.05
N LEU A 405 14.30 7.10 2.28
CA LEU A 405 15.45 7.62 3.02
C LEU A 405 16.38 6.45 3.30
N PHE A 406 17.56 6.45 2.66
CA PHE A 406 18.60 5.47 2.93
C PHE A 406 19.71 6.12 3.74
N ASP A 407 20.11 5.51 4.83
CA ASP A 407 21.27 5.92 5.60
C ASP A 407 22.50 5.09 5.21
N ASP A 408 23.66 5.70 5.04
CA ASP A 408 24.90 4.94 4.77
C ASP A 408 24.75 4.05 3.51
N VAL A 409 24.68 4.69 2.36
CA VAL A 409 24.47 4.05 1.04
C VAL A 409 25.69 4.25 0.14
N ARG A 410 26.01 3.28 -0.71
CA ARG A 410 27.04 3.36 -1.76
C ARG A 410 26.44 3.35 -3.16
N THR A 411 27.21 3.78 -4.16
CA THR A 411 26.76 3.69 -5.55
C THR A 411 26.69 2.24 -6.04
N VAL A 412 25.68 1.96 -6.86
CA VAL A 412 25.52 0.70 -7.59
C VAL A 412 25.02 1.06 -8.98
N ASP A 413 25.85 0.85 -9.99
CA ASP A 413 25.60 1.29 -11.36
C ASP A 413 25.41 0.09 -12.30
N PRO A 414 24.53 0.18 -13.31
CA PRO A 414 24.55 -0.77 -14.40
C PRO A 414 25.84 -0.61 -15.20
N VAL A 415 26.45 -1.72 -15.62
CA VAL A 415 27.63 -1.69 -16.49
C VAL A 415 27.21 -1.15 -17.87
N THR A 416 27.53 0.12 -18.13
CA THR A 416 27.15 0.85 -19.36
C THR A 416 28.35 1.25 -20.23
N THR A 417 29.57 1.15 -19.69
CA THR A 417 30.81 1.54 -20.37
C THR A 417 31.55 0.32 -20.94
N GLY A 418 31.41 0.09 -22.24
CA GLY A 418 32.08 -1.00 -22.97
C GLY A 418 31.16 -2.19 -23.30
N ILE A 419 31.68 -3.15 -24.07
CA ILE A 419 30.98 -4.40 -24.42
C ILE A 419 30.51 -5.02 -23.11
N SER A 420 29.18 -5.04 -22.91
CA SER A 420 28.53 -5.72 -21.80
C SER A 420 29.18 -7.10 -21.59
N PRO A 421 29.72 -7.40 -20.40
CA PRO A 421 30.39 -8.67 -20.10
C PRO A 421 29.58 -9.89 -20.54
N ASP A 422 28.26 -9.81 -20.39
CA ASP A 422 27.32 -10.78 -20.94
C ASP A 422 26.06 -10.04 -21.43
N SER A 423 25.83 -10.07 -22.75
CA SER A 423 24.68 -9.42 -23.40
C SER A 423 23.32 -10.00 -22.97
N ARG A 424 23.34 -11.14 -22.26
CA ARG A 424 22.14 -11.74 -21.69
C ARG A 424 21.51 -10.87 -20.62
N TYR A 425 22.32 -10.24 -19.78
CA TYR A 425 21.83 -9.46 -18.64
C TYR A 425 21.65 -8.00 -19.03
N GLN A 426 20.59 -7.38 -18.54
CA GLN A 426 20.33 -5.95 -18.71
C GLN A 426 20.10 -5.32 -17.35
N GLY A 427 21.14 -4.65 -16.84
CA GLY A 427 21.05 -3.83 -15.64
C GLY A 427 20.35 -2.51 -15.96
N GLN A 428 19.45 -2.09 -15.08
CA GLN A 428 18.75 -0.81 -15.14
C GLN A 428 18.79 -0.15 -13.77
N THR A 429 19.12 1.15 -13.73
CA THR A 429 19.05 1.95 -12.50
C THR A 429 17.59 2.11 -12.07
N LEU A 430 17.19 1.36 -11.04
CA LEU A 430 15.87 1.45 -10.42
C LEU A 430 15.79 2.62 -9.45
N LEU A 431 16.78 2.76 -8.59
CA LEU A 431 16.84 3.77 -7.54
C LEU A 431 18.00 4.73 -7.77
N GLN A 432 17.73 6.02 -7.60
CA GLN A 432 18.74 7.06 -7.75
C GLN A 432 18.58 8.16 -6.70
N ALA A 433 19.69 8.81 -6.37
CA ALA A 433 19.70 10.06 -5.63
C ALA A 433 19.92 11.23 -6.60
N ASN A 434 19.19 12.33 -6.38
CA ASN A 434 19.16 13.45 -7.32
C ASN A 434 20.17 14.55 -6.92
N PRO A 435 20.81 15.22 -7.91
CA PRO A 435 21.76 16.32 -7.67
C PRO A 435 21.21 17.48 -6.84
N GLU A 436 19.89 17.68 -6.84
CA GLU A 436 19.21 18.74 -6.08
C GLU A 436 19.52 18.70 -4.57
N ASP A 437 19.81 17.51 -4.04
CA ASP A 437 20.16 17.31 -2.63
C ASP A 437 21.65 17.56 -2.34
N LYS A 438 22.42 18.04 -3.33
CA LYS A 438 23.86 18.32 -3.25
C LYS A 438 24.63 17.08 -2.77
N ILE A 439 24.48 16.00 -3.53
CA ILE A 439 25.06 14.69 -3.23
C ILE A 439 26.42 14.51 -3.91
N TRP A 440 27.28 13.68 -3.33
CA TRP A 440 28.50 13.19 -3.97
C TRP A 440 28.85 11.79 -3.46
N ALA A 441 29.59 11.04 -4.29
CA ALA A 441 30.19 9.76 -3.91
C ALA A 441 31.59 10.02 -3.32
N GLU A 442 31.75 9.84 -2.01
CA GLU A 442 33.01 10.02 -1.29
C GLU A 442 33.80 8.71 -1.23
N THR A 443 35.02 8.74 -1.74
CA THR A 443 35.94 7.60 -1.76
C THR A 443 36.88 7.58 -0.56
N ASN A 444 37.04 8.70 0.16
CA ASN A 444 37.79 8.73 1.41
C ASN A 444 36.94 8.21 2.57
N LEU A 445 36.98 6.88 2.76
CA LEU A 445 36.19 6.18 3.77
C LEU A 445 36.76 6.28 5.19
N ARG A 446 37.97 6.85 5.37
CA ARG A 446 38.62 6.97 6.69
C ARG A 446 38.02 8.05 7.56
N LEU A 447 37.49 9.11 6.96
CA LEU A 447 36.87 10.21 7.69
C LEU A 447 35.41 9.87 8.00
N SER A 448 34.96 10.19 9.22
CA SER A 448 33.52 10.23 9.50
C SER A 448 32.86 11.40 8.78
N ALA A 449 31.55 11.30 8.53
CA ALA A 449 30.82 12.38 7.86
C ALA A 449 30.90 13.70 8.65
N ARG A 450 30.92 13.62 9.98
CA ARG A 450 31.11 14.79 10.86
C ARG A 450 32.48 15.44 10.68
N GLN A 451 33.56 14.64 10.68
CA GLN A 451 34.92 15.14 10.47
C GLN A 451 35.09 15.77 9.08
N PHE A 452 34.36 15.27 8.07
CA PHE A 452 34.36 15.85 6.73
C PHE A 452 33.90 17.32 6.72
N LEU A 453 32.92 17.69 7.55
CA LEU A 453 32.46 19.08 7.67
C LEU A 453 33.37 19.98 8.51
N GLU A 454 34.29 19.39 9.28
CA GLU A 454 35.23 20.15 10.12
C GLU A 454 36.53 20.48 9.36
N ASP A 455 36.74 19.88 8.18
CA ASP A 455 37.91 20.11 7.32
C ASP A 455 37.65 21.23 6.29
N GLU A 456 38.28 22.40 6.51
CA GLU A 456 38.12 23.59 5.65
C GLU A 456 38.62 23.38 4.21
N ASN A 457 39.63 22.52 4.01
CA ASN A 457 40.13 22.24 2.66
C ASN A 457 39.12 21.41 1.87
N LEU A 458 38.55 20.38 2.51
CA LEU A 458 37.52 19.54 1.89
C LEU A 458 36.24 20.33 1.59
N LEU A 459 35.85 21.25 2.46
CA LEU A 459 34.72 22.16 2.21
C LEU A 459 34.96 23.08 1.01
N THR A 460 36.20 23.50 0.77
CA THR A 460 36.57 24.34 -0.39
C THR A 460 36.50 23.56 -1.70
N GLU A 461 36.83 22.26 -1.69
CA GLU A 461 36.75 21.39 -2.86
C GLU A 461 35.34 20.83 -3.11
N LEU A 462 34.49 20.81 -2.08
CA LEU A 462 33.16 20.20 -2.12
C LEU A 462 32.27 20.64 -3.29
N PRO A 463 32.21 21.93 -3.70
CA PRO A 463 31.44 22.33 -4.87
C PRO A 463 31.87 21.62 -6.17
N LYS A 464 33.12 21.16 -6.27
CA LYS A 464 33.63 20.39 -7.41
C LYS A 464 33.31 18.90 -7.31
N LYS A 465 33.07 18.39 -6.10
CA LYS A 465 32.73 16.99 -5.83
C LYS A 465 31.23 16.70 -6.02
N ILE A 466 30.37 17.70 -5.84
CA ILE A 466 28.91 17.53 -6.00
C ILE A 466 28.61 17.00 -7.40
N SER A 467 27.86 15.91 -7.45
CA SER A 467 27.48 15.27 -8.70
C SER A 467 26.54 16.16 -9.51
N ALA A 468 26.80 16.30 -10.81
CA ALA A 468 25.91 17.00 -11.74
C ALA A 468 24.77 16.10 -12.27
N THR A 469 24.94 14.78 -12.18
CA THR A 469 23.98 13.78 -12.63
C THR A 469 23.47 12.95 -11.45
N PRO A 470 22.28 12.33 -11.55
CA PRO A 470 21.81 11.40 -10.53
C PRO A 470 22.83 10.29 -10.27
N LEU A 471 22.97 9.90 -9.01
CA LEU A 471 23.79 8.76 -8.59
C LEU A 471 22.90 7.52 -8.48
N SER A 472 23.27 6.43 -9.16
CA SER A 472 22.55 5.16 -9.09
C SER A 472 22.82 4.47 -7.75
N LEU A 473 21.77 4.09 -7.02
CA LEU A 473 21.84 3.47 -5.70
C LEU A 473 21.18 2.09 -5.63
N GLY A 474 20.48 1.70 -6.70
CA GLY A 474 19.86 0.40 -6.80
C GLY A 474 19.65 0.01 -8.25
N VAL A 475 20.08 -1.19 -8.61
CA VAL A 475 20.02 -1.74 -9.96
C VAL A 475 19.17 -3.00 -9.94
N VAL A 476 18.29 -3.11 -10.92
CA VAL A 476 17.57 -4.35 -11.22
C VAL A 476 18.06 -4.92 -12.54
N VAL A 477 18.10 -6.24 -12.63
CA VAL A 477 18.65 -6.96 -13.78
C VAL A 477 17.60 -7.88 -14.36
N MET A 478 17.38 -7.71 -15.65
CA MET A 478 16.60 -8.61 -16.49
C MET A 478 17.55 -9.57 -17.20
N GLU A 479 17.22 -10.86 -17.21
CA GLU A 479 17.90 -11.86 -18.01
C GLU A 479 17.08 -12.16 -19.27
N SER A 480 17.70 -12.12 -20.43
CA SER A 480 17.07 -12.52 -21.68
C SER A 480 17.13 -14.02 -21.91
N THR A 481 16.05 -14.61 -22.42
CA THR A 481 16.05 -16.01 -22.88
C THR A 481 16.92 -16.25 -24.11
N SER A 482 17.30 -15.19 -24.85
CA SER A 482 18.19 -15.28 -26.01
C SER A 482 19.32 -14.25 -25.94
N THR A 483 20.53 -14.69 -26.27
CA THR A 483 21.71 -13.83 -26.42
C THR A 483 21.84 -13.25 -27.84
N ASP A 484 20.98 -13.67 -28.78
CA ASP A 484 20.97 -13.16 -30.16
C ASP A 484 20.26 -11.80 -30.24
N PRO A 485 20.96 -10.70 -30.60
CA PRO A 485 20.37 -9.38 -30.74
C PRO A 485 19.20 -9.31 -31.73
N HIS A 486 19.19 -10.15 -32.78
CA HIS A 486 18.11 -10.16 -33.77
C HIS A 486 16.83 -10.78 -33.21
N ALA A 487 16.94 -11.88 -32.46
CA ALA A 487 15.81 -12.48 -31.76
C ALA A 487 15.18 -11.49 -30.77
N ARG A 488 15.99 -10.66 -30.11
CA ARG A 488 15.51 -9.60 -29.21
C ARG A 488 14.79 -8.48 -29.95
N MET A 489 15.37 -7.97 -31.06
CA MET A 489 14.72 -6.92 -31.87
C MET A 489 13.40 -7.37 -32.49
N MET A 490 13.26 -8.66 -32.79
CA MET A 490 12.02 -9.24 -33.33
C MET A 490 11.00 -9.61 -32.24
N GLY A 491 11.28 -9.31 -30.96
CA GLY A 491 10.39 -9.63 -29.84
C GLY A 491 10.27 -11.13 -29.53
N GLN A 492 11.23 -11.94 -30.00
CA GLN A 492 11.25 -13.39 -29.80
C GLN A 492 12.04 -13.82 -28.55
N ALA A 493 12.68 -12.87 -27.88
CA ALA A 493 13.31 -13.07 -26.58
C ALA A 493 12.41 -12.52 -25.48
N GLU A 494 12.28 -13.28 -24.41
CA GLU A 494 11.54 -12.90 -23.22
C GLU A 494 12.58 -12.43 -22.18
N ASP A 495 12.39 -11.24 -21.64
CA ASP A 495 13.26 -10.69 -20.61
C ASP A 495 12.61 -10.92 -19.24
N LYS A 496 13.32 -11.65 -18.37
CA LYS A 496 12.81 -12.05 -17.05
C LYS A 496 13.61 -11.43 -15.91
N PRO A 497 12.96 -10.90 -14.87
CA PRO A 497 13.61 -10.45 -13.65
C PRO A 497 14.46 -11.55 -12.99
N CYS A 498 15.73 -11.27 -12.67
CA CYS A 498 16.62 -12.26 -12.06
C CYS A 498 17.40 -11.77 -10.83
N LEU A 499 17.79 -10.49 -10.80
CA LEU A 499 18.64 -9.94 -9.75
C LEU A 499 18.22 -8.51 -9.40
N ALA A 500 18.25 -8.18 -8.10
CA ALA A 500 18.17 -6.80 -7.62
C ALA A 500 19.33 -6.53 -6.65
N VAL A 501 20.04 -5.43 -6.86
CA VAL A 501 21.19 -5.02 -6.05
C VAL A 501 20.96 -3.60 -5.54
N TYR A 502 21.01 -3.42 -4.23
CA TYR A 502 20.88 -2.11 -3.59
C TYR A 502 22.13 -1.78 -2.81
N GLY A 503 22.58 -0.52 -2.91
CA GLY A 503 23.74 -0.01 -2.18
C GLY A 503 23.49 0.27 -0.69
N ASN A 504 22.33 -0.12 -0.18
CA ASN A 504 21.95 0.00 1.23
C ASN A 504 21.23 -1.28 1.71
N ALA A 505 21.64 -1.81 2.87
CA ALA A 505 20.94 -2.88 3.57
C ALA A 505 20.18 -2.42 4.81
N ASN A 506 20.50 -1.24 5.33
CA ASN A 506 19.92 -0.76 6.58
C ASN A 506 18.39 -0.57 6.49
N PHE A 507 17.85 -0.23 5.31
CA PHE A 507 16.40 -0.04 5.16
C PHE A 507 15.56 -1.29 5.50
N VAL A 508 16.14 -2.50 5.47
CA VAL A 508 15.45 -3.72 5.89
C VAL A 508 15.76 -4.16 7.33
N GLY A 509 16.58 -3.39 8.05
CA GLY A 509 16.94 -3.65 9.44
C GLY A 509 15.77 -3.37 10.40
N ASN A 510 15.81 -4.04 11.56
CA ASN A 510 14.81 -3.91 12.61
C ASN A 510 14.49 -2.46 13.00
N MET A 511 15.50 -1.60 13.16
CA MET A 511 15.36 -0.20 13.55
C MET A 511 14.55 0.58 12.52
N PHE A 512 14.82 0.39 11.22
CA PHE A 512 14.14 1.08 10.13
C PHE A 512 12.70 0.58 9.95
N LEU A 513 12.49 -0.73 10.05
CA LEU A 513 11.17 -1.34 9.93
C LEU A 513 10.29 -1.13 11.18
N THR A 514 10.88 -0.92 12.35
CA THR A 514 10.12 -0.62 13.58
C THR A 514 9.73 0.86 13.64
N ASN A 515 10.64 1.76 13.25
CA ASN A 515 10.45 3.20 13.34
C ASN A 515 10.02 3.82 12.00
N GLU A 516 9.21 3.10 11.22
CA GLU A 516 8.73 3.60 9.92
C GLU A 516 7.96 4.92 10.10
N GLY A 517 8.58 5.99 9.62
CA GLY A 517 7.93 7.30 9.51
C GLY A 517 6.91 7.34 8.38
N PRO A 518 6.27 8.50 8.14
CA PRO A 518 5.30 8.66 7.07
C PRO A 518 5.92 8.64 5.65
N ILE A 519 7.24 8.53 5.53
CA ILE A 519 7.98 8.62 4.26
C ILE A 519 8.74 7.32 4.03
N GLY A 520 8.65 6.79 2.81
CA GLY A 520 9.62 5.84 2.28
C GLY A 520 9.41 4.37 2.58
N HIS A 521 8.23 3.94 3.04
CA HIS A 521 7.78 2.54 3.20
C HIS A 521 8.81 1.46 2.79
N PRO A 522 9.84 1.22 3.61
CA PRO A 522 11.03 0.47 3.18
C PRO A 522 10.73 -1.02 3.03
N TYR A 523 9.82 -1.55 3.85
CA TYR A 523 9.30 -2.89 3.68
C TYR A 523 8.61 -3.10 2.33
N ASP A 524 7.76 -2.14 1.92
CA ASP A 524 6.97 -2.25 0.68
C ASP A 524 7.88 -2.27 -0.55
N LEU A 525 9.01 -1.56 -0.51
CA LEU A 525 10.04 -1.65 -1.55
C LEU A 525 10.62 -3.06 -1.63
N PHE A 526 11.05 -3.65 -0.50
CA PHE A 526 11.61 -5.00 -0.48
C PHE A 526 10.61 -6.06 -0.96
N ALA A 527 9.37 -6.00 -0.46
CA ALA A 527 8.29 -6.91 -0.86
C ALA A 527 7.95 -6.75 -2.35
N SER A 528 7.89 -5.51 -2.86
CA SER A 528 7.69 -5.21 -4.27
C SER A 528 8.81 -5.77 -5.15
N THR A 529 10.06 -5.74 -4.69
CA THR A 529 11.20 -6.34 -5.39
C THR A 529 11.06 -7.86 -5.49
N LEU A 530 10.65 -8.53 -4.42
CA LEU A 530 10.37 -9.97 -4.44
C LEU A 530 9.21 -10.32 -5.38
N GLY A 531 8.14 -9.52 -5.36
CA GLY A 531 7.01 -9.64 -6.28
C GLY A 531 7.44 -9.51 -7.75
N TRP A 532 8.19 -8.46 -8.06
CA TRP A 532 8.74 -8.22 -9.40
C TRP A 532 9.65 -9.35 -9.86
N LEU A 533 10.54 -9.85 -8.99
CA LEU A 533 11.39 -11.01 -9.31
C LEU A 533 10.57 -12.25 -9.67
N ARG A 534 9.34 -12.39 -9.14
CA ARG A 534 8.38 -13.45 -9.50
C ARG A 534 7.54 -13.15 -10.74
N GLU A 535 7.90 -12.12 -11.51
CA GLU A 535 7.13 -11.62 -12.66
C GLU A 535 5.71 -11.18 -12.26
N ARG A 536 5.56 -10.71 -11.02
CA ARG A 536 4.30 -10.14 -10.52
C ARG A 536 4.37 -8.64 -10.48
N GLN A 537 3.18 -8.03 -10.49
CA GLN A 537 3.07 -6.61 -10.24
C GLN A 537 3.55 -6.31 -8.81
N PRO A 538 4.31 -5.23 -8.61
CA PRO A 538 4.78 -4.79 -7.32
C PRO A 538 3.59 -4.36 -6.48
N ASP A 539 3.70 -4.71 -5.21
CA ASP A 539 2.69 -4.47 -4.21
C ASP A 539 3.23 -3.41 -3.27
N ILE A 540 2.80 -2.17 -3.46
CA ILE A 540 2.92 -1.19 -2.37
C ILE A 540 1.94 -1.70 -1.32
N GLY A 541 2.47 -2.30 -0.26
CA GLY A 541 1.68 -2.93 0.80
C GLY A 541 0.47 -2.07 1.15
N ILE A 542 -0.70 -2.70 1.22
CA ILE A 542 -1.92 -1.98 1.52
C ILE A 542 -1.85 -1.53 2.97
N GLN A 543 -1.49 -0.26 3.16
CA GLN A 543 -1.35 0.30 4.49
C GLN A 543 -2.72 0.36 5.17
N PRO A 544 -2.84 -0.11 6.42
CA PRO A 544 -4.07 0.04 7.18
C PRO A 544 -4.48 1.50 7.24
N LYS A 545 -5.73 1.79 6.86
CA LYS A 545 -6.25 3.15 6.90
C LYS A 545 -6.35 3.61 8.35
N LYS A 546 -5.49 4.56 8.73
CA LYS A 546 -5.47 5.16 10.06
C LYS A 546 -6.59 6.19 10.14
N GLN A 547 -7.61 5.91 10.95
CA GLN A 547 -8.63 6.90 11.27
C GLN A 547 -8.16 7.74 12.47
N ASP A 548 -8.19 9.06 12.34
CA ASP A 548 -8.16 9.95 13.51
C ASP A 548 -9.55 9.95 14.13
N VAL A 549 -9.68 9.39 15.34
CA VAL A 549 -10.92 9.54 16.12
C VAL A 549 -10.93 10.97 16.65
N TYR A 550 -11.68 11.84 15.98
CA TYR A 550 -11.90 13.21 16.45
C TYR A 550 -12.87 13.17 17.63
N PHE A 551 -12.33 13.12 18.84
CA PHE A 551 -13.10 13.51 20.00
C PHE A 551 -13.31 15.02 19.94
N LEU A 552 -14.57 15.45 20.02
CA LEU A 552 -14.86 16.86 20.28
C LEU A 552 -14.22 17.22 21.62
N ASN A 553 -13.08 17.90 21.58
CA ASN A 553 -12.45 18.42 22.79
C ASN A 553 -13.32 19.58 23.30
N THR A 554 -14.28 19.25 24.17
CA THR A 554 -15.23 20.20 24.76
C THR A 554 -14.60 21.06 25.86
N ALA A 555 -13.31 20.87 26.16
CA ALA A 555 -12.65 21.52 27.30
C ALA A 555 -12.66 23.06 27.25
N ASN A 556 -12.85 23.69 26.08
CA ASN A 556 -12.80 25.16 25.96
C ASN A 556 -13.77 25.81 24.96
N ARG A 557 -14.80 25.09 24.47
CA ARG A 557 -15.85 25.68 23.60
C ARG A 557 -17.22 25.42 24.19
N SER A 558 -17.87 26.49 24.63
CA SER A 558 -19.20 26.47 25.24
C SER A 558 -20.21 25.75 24.33
N HIS A 559 -20.81 24.67 24.82
CA HIS A 559 -21.88 23.92 24.15
C HIS A 559 -23.00 24.82 23.60
N LEU A 560 -23.24 25.96 24.26
CA LEU A 560 -24.11 27.04 23.83
C LEU A 560 -23.79 27.58 22.43
N ARG A 561 -22.52 27.72 22.05
CA ARG A 561 -22.15 28.27 20.73
C ARG A 561 -22.45 27.28 19.60
N MET A 562 -22.27 25.98 19.84
CA MET A 562 -22.61 24.94 18.86
C MET A 562 -24.12 24.81 18.65
N ALA A 563 -24.93 25.09 19.67
CA ALA A 563 -26.40 25.09 19.53
C ALA A 563 -26.96 26.42 18.99
N LEU A 564 -26.45 27.56 19.49
CA LEU A 564 -27.00 28.88 19.20
C LEU A 564 -26.55 29.45 17.85
N VAL A 565 -25.36 29.11 17.35
CA VAL A 565 -24.88 29.64 16.07
C VAL A 565 -25.68 29.09 14.88
N PRO A 566 -25.91 27.76 14.77
CA PRO A 566 -26.80 27.23 13.73
C PRO A 566 -28.23 27.76 13.85
N LEU A 567 -28.76 27.89 15.08
CA LEU A 567 -30.08 28.47 15.32
C LEU A 567 -30.15 29.94 14.88
N PHE A 568 -29.11 30.72 15.16
CA PHE A 568 -28.98 32.12 14.72
C PHE A 568 -28.97 32.22 13.19
N TYR A 569 -28.16 31.42 12.50
CA TYR A 569 -28.14 31.40 11.03
C TYR A 569 -29.48 30.96 10.44
N MET A 570 -30.16 29.99 11.05
CA MET A 570 -31.50 29.56 10.63
C MET A 570 -32.50 30.71 10.73
N VAL A 571 -32.49 31.46 11.85
CA VAL A 571 -33.35 32.64 12.05
C VAL A 571 -33.01 33.74 11.05
N VAL A 572 -31.72 34.02 10.80
CA VAL A 572 -31.29 35.01 9.81
C VAL A 572 -31.73 34.61 8.39
N CYS A 573 -31.64 33.33 8.02
CA CYS A 573 -32.12 32.84 6.73
C CYS A 573 -33.65 32.98 6.59
N ILE A 574 -34.40 32.67 7.64
CA ILE A 574 -35.87 32.82 7.64
C ILE A 574 -36.25 34.30 7.53
N LEU A 575 -35.60 35.17 8.31
CA LEU A 575 -35.81 36.61 8.25
C LEU A 575 -35.40 37.19 6.91
N GLY A 576 -34.27 36.75 6.34
CA GLY A 576 -33.78 37.15 5.02
C GLY A 576 -34.72 36.74 3.89
N LEU A 577 -35.25 35.51 3.92
CA LEU A 577 -36.29 35.07 2.99
C LEU A 577 -37.59 35.85 3.18
N GLY A 578 -38.01 36.08 4.43
CA GLY A 578 -39.20 36.86 4.76
C GLY A 578 -39.12 38.32 4.29
N THR A 579 -37.97 38.96 4.51
CA THR A 579 -37.70 40.33 4.03
C THR A 579 -37.54 40.38 2.52
N GLY A 580 -36.88 39.39 1.90
CA GLY A 580 -36.80 39.28 0.44
C GLY A 580 -38.18 39.20 -0.21
N ILE A 581 -39.05 38.34 0.32
CA ILE A 581 -40.46 38.23 -0.13
C ILE A 581 -41.21 39.55 0.11
N TRP A 582 -40.98 40.23 1.24
CA TRP A 582 -41.61 41.51 1.56
C TRP A 582 -41.16 42.64 0.62
N VAL A 583 -39.87 42.73 0.30
CA VAL A 583 -39.30 43.73 -0.62
C VAL A 583 -39.79 43.50 -2.05
N VAL A 584 -39.82 42.24 -2.51
CA VAL A 584 -40.37 41.88 -3.84
C VAL A 584 -41.87 42.14 -3.92
N ARG A 585 -42.60 42.06 -2.80
CA ARG A 585 -44.03 42.43 -2.69
C ARG A 585 -44.31 43.94 -2.65
N ARG A 586 -43.30 44.76 -2.32
CA ARG A 586 -43.46 46.21 -2.14
C ARG A 586 -43.12 47.03 -3.39
N ARG A 587 -42.47 46.40 -4.36
CA ARG A 587 -42.52 46.80 -5.78
C ARG A 587 -43.77 46.22 -6.41
#